data_AF-G9KTV1-F1
#
_entry.id   AF-G9KTV1-F1
#
_cell.length_a   1.000
_cell.length_b   1.000
_cell.length_c   1.000
_cell.angle_alpha   90.00
_cell.angle_beta   90.00
_cell.angle_gamma   90.00
#
_symmetry.space_group_name_H-M   'P 1'
#
loop_
_entity.id
_entity.type
_entity.pdbx_description
1 polymer ?
#
loop_
_entity_poly.entity_id
_entity_poly.type
_entity_poly.pdbx_seq_one_letter_code
_entity_poly.pdbx_strand_id
1 'polypeptide(L)' 'MSSNGTDLTVGFVSSSVAVLLFGSNFVPLKKYDTGDGMFLQWVLCAAIWLIAVMVNLILHCPKFWPFAMVGGCIWATGN' A
#
# COMPACT_ATOMS: atom_id res chain seq x y z
N MET A 1 1.86 -0.57 -32.76
CA MET A 1 0.51 -0.68 -32.15
C MET A 1 0.32 -2.12 -31.65
N SER A 2 0.95 -2.48 -30.52
CA SER A 2 0.69 -3.73 -29.76
C SER A 2 1.53 -3.72 -28.47
N SER A 3 1.03 -3.09 -27.40
CA SER A 3 1.67 -3.11 -26.06
C SER A 3 0.70 -3.31 -24.89
N ASN A 4 -0.61 -3.32 -25.12
CA ASN A 4 -1.62 -3.43 -24.06
C ASN A 4 -1.52 -4.72 -23.21
N GLY A 5 -1.07 -5.83 -23.80
CA GLY A 5 -0.96 -7.10 -23.08
C GLY A 5 0.17 -7.11 -22.05
N THR A 6 1.31 -6.51 -22.37
CA THR A 6 2.47 -6.38 -21.47
C THR A 6 2.18 -5.41 -20.33
N ASP A 7 1.54 -4.26 -20.60
CA ASP A 7 1.20 -3.27 -19.56
C ASP A 7 0.21 -3.86 -18.53
N LEU A 8 -0.82 -4.58 -19.00
CA LEU A 8 -1.75 -5.29 -18.13
C LEU A 8 -1.06 -6.41 -17.34
N THR A 9 -0.20 -7.19 -17.99
CA THR A 9 0.55 -8.27 -17.31
C THR A 9 1.44 -7.72 -16.21
N VAL A 10 2.15 -6.62 -16.47
CA VAL A 10 2.99 -5.94 -15.47
C VAL A 10 2.11 -5.41 -14.32
N GLY A 11 0.92 -4.87 -14.61
CA GLY A 11 -0.05 -4.44 -13.60
C GLY A 11 -0.56 -5.59 -12.71
N PHE A 12 -0.92 -6.73 -13.29
CA PHE A 12 -1.39 -7.90 -12.53
C PHE A 12 -0.26 -8.56 -11.72
N VAL A 13 0.94 -8.67 -12.30
CA VAL A 13 2.10 -9.24 -11.60
C VAL A 13 2.53 -8.32 -10.45
N SER A 14 2.61 -7.01 -10.68
CA SER A 14 2.95 -6.06 -9.61
C SER A 14 1.92 -6.06 -8.49
N SER A 15 0.63 -6.13 -8.81
CA SER A 15 -0.44 -6.25 -7.80
C SER A 15 -0.32 -7.55 -7.00
N SER A 16 -0.02 -8.67 -7.66
CA SER A 16 0.14 -9.98 -7.01
C SER A 16 1.33 -9.98 -6.05
N VAL A 17 2.47 -9.41 -6.47
CA VAL A 17 3.66 -9.26 -5.62
C VAL A 17 3.38 -8.34 -4.42
N ALA A 18 2.67 -7.23 -4.62
CA ALA A 18 2.29 -6.32 -3.55
C ALA A 18 1.41 -7.02 -2.49
N VAL A 19 0.40 -7.79 -2.90
CA VAL A 19 -0.47 -8.54 -1.98
C VAL A 19 0.32 -9.58 -1.18
N LEU A 20 1.24 -10.30 -1.82
CA LEU A 20 2.07 -11.29 -1.14
C LEU A 20 3.01 -10.67 -0.11
N LEU A 21 3.67 -9.56 -0.45
CA LEU A 21 4.57 -8.84 0.45
C LEU A 21 3.80 -8.21 1.62
N PHE A 22 2.65 -7.60 1.34
CA PHE A 22 1.79 -7.01 2.37
C PHE A 22 1.21 -8.09 3.29
N GLY A 23 0.76 -9.22 2.74
CA GLY A 23 0.26 -10.36 3.52
C GLY A 23 1.35 -11.05 4.35
N SER A 24 2.57 -11.14 3.84
CA SER A 24 3.70 -11.78 4.55
C SER A 24 4.17 -10.99 5.76
N ASN A 25 3.93 -9.68 5.82
CA ASN A 25 4.21 -8.86 6.99
C ASN A 25 3.40 -9.30 8.23
N PHE A 26 2.30 -10.05 8.06
CA PHE A 26 1.50 -10.59 9.16
C PHE A 26 2.00 -11.94 9.69
N VAL A 27 2.96 -12.60 9.02
CA VAL A 27 3.53 -13.87 9.47
C VAL A 27 4.46 -13.70 10.69
N PRO A 28 5.35 -12.69 10.74
CA PRO A 28 6.14 -12.38 11.94
C PRO A 28 5.29 -11.89 13.12
N LEU A 29 4.18 -11.19 12.86
CA LEU A 29 3.24 -10.69 13.88
C LEU A 29 2.56 -11.82 14.68
N LYS A 30 2.51 -13.05 14.13
CA LYS A 30 2.06 -14.24 14.85
C LYS A 30 3.14 -14.89 15.73
N LYS A 31 4.41 -14.60 15.47
CA LYS A 31 5.57 -15.18 16.16
C LYS A 31 6.08 -14.28 17.28
N TYR A 32 5.85 -12.98 17.17
CA TYR A 32 6.23 -11.97 18.15
C TYR A 32 4.98 -11.28 18.67
N ASP A 33 4.82 -11.25 19.99
CA ASP A 33 3.76 -10.52 20.69
C ASP A 33 3.97 -9.02 20.44
N THR A 34 3.50 -8.58 19.29
CA THR A 34 3.48 -7.17 18.95
C THR A 34 2.23 -6.66 19.62
N GLY A 35 2.38 -5.67 20.51
CA GLY A 35 1.30 -5.18 21.38
C GLY A 35 0.02 -4.74 20.64
N ASP A 36 -0.91 -4.11 21.37
CA ASP A 36 -2.27 -3.78 20.91
C ASP A 36 -2.38 -3.42 19.42
N GLY A 37 -3.36 -4.00 18.72
CA GLY A 37 -3.56 -3.84 17.27
C GLY A 37 -3.64 -2.37 16.79
N MET A 38 -4.01 -1.46 17.69
CA MET A 38 -3.98 0.00 17.47
C MET A 38 -2.58 0.54 17.16
N PHE A 39 -1.52 0.04 17.82
CA PHE A 39 -0.15 0.47 17.58
C PHE A 39 0.36 -0.03 16.22
N LEU A 40 0.03 -1.28 15.88
CA LEU A 40 0.36 -1.83 14.56
C LEU A 40 -0.30 -1.06 13.42
N GLN A 41 -1.58 -0.74 13.56
CA GLN A 41 -2.30 0.05 12.56
C GLN A 41 -1.72 1.45 12.41
N TRP A 42 -1.33 2.08 13.53
CA TRP A 42 -0.68 3.38 13.50
C TRP A 42 0.67 3.35 12.77
N VAL A 43 1.52 2.36 13.08
CA VAL A 43 2.83 2.19 12.41
C VAL A 43 2.66 1.88 10.92
N LEU A 44 1.71 1.02 10.57
CA LEU A 44 1.40 0.69 9.18
C LEU A 44 0.92 1.90 8.39
N CYS A 45 0.02 2.70 8.97
CA CYS A 45 -0.46 3.94 8.37
C CYS A 45 0.68 4.96 8.19
N ALA A 46 1.56 5.11 9.19
CA ALA A 46 2.73 5.97 9.10
C ALA A 46 3.71 5.53 8.00
N ALA A 47 3.94 4.23 7.83
CA ALA A 47 4.79 3.68 6.78
C ALA A 47 4.21 3.94 5.38
N ILE A 48 2.91 3.71 5.18
CA ILE A 48 2.23 3.98 3.89
C ILE A 48 2.30 5.47 3.56
N TRP A 49 2.08 6.33 4.56
CA TRP A 49 2.19 7.78 4.38
C TRP A 49 3.61 8.21 3.98
N LEU A 50 4.65 7.68 4.64
CA LEU A 50 6.04 7.98 4.29
C LEU A 50 6.39 7.57 2.86
N ILE A 51 5.99 6.37 2.45
CA ILE A 51 6.20 5.88 1.07
C ILE A 51 5.45 6.77 0.08
N ALA A 52 4.20 7.15 0.39
CA ALA A 52 3.41 8.04 -0.47
C ALA A 52 4.04 9.43 -0.63
N VAL A 53 4.60 10.01 0.44
CA VAL A 53 5.35 11.28 0.39
C VAL A 53 6.60 11.14 -0.47
N MET A 54 7.37 10.06 -0.29
CA MET A 54 8.58 9.80 -1.09
C MET A 54 8.26 9.66 -2.58
N VAL A 55 7.24 8.86 -2.91
CA VAL A 55 6.78 8.69 -4.30
C VAL A 55 6.28 10.02 -4.88
N ASN A 56 5.51 10.79 -4.12
CA ASN A 56 5.02 12.09 -4.58
C ASN A 56 6.14 13.11 -4.84
N LEU A 57 7.22 13.05 -4.05
CA LEU A 57 8.42 13.88 -4.25
C LEU A 57 9.18 13.46 -5.51
N ILE A 58 9.33 12.16 -5.76
CA ILE A 58 10.00 11.61 -6.95
C ILE A 58 9.22 11.94 -8.24
N LEU A 59 7.89 11.92 -8.19
CA LEU A 59 7.03 12.21 -9.35
C LEU A 59 6.77 13.71 -9.60
N HIS A 60 7.45 14.62 -8.88
CA HIS A 60 7.31 16.07 -9.06
C HIS A 60 5.85 16.58 -8.96
N CYS A 61 5.11 16.17 -7.93
CA CYS A 61 3.74 16.65 -7.63
C CYS A 61 2.75 16.54 -8.82
N PRO A 62 2.38 15.31 -9.23
CA PRO A 62 1.27 15.09 -10.16
C PRO A 62 -0.08 15.47 -9.51
N LYS A 63 -1.13 15.70 -10.31
CA LYS A 63 -2.48 15.98 -9.79
C LYS A 63 -2.98 14.80 -8.93
N PHE A 64 -3.21 15.05 -7.64
CA PHE A 64 -3.86 14.08 -6.75
C PHE A 64 -5.30 13.83 -7.18
N TRP A 65 -5.65 12.56 -7.36
CA TRP A 65 -7.03 12.14 -7.58
C TRP A 65 -7.71 11.89 -6.22
N PRO A 66 -8.78 12.63 -5.87
CA PRO A 66 -9.44 12.52 -4.57
C PRO A 66 -9.97 11.11 -4.28
N PHE A 67 -10.31 10.36 -5.33
CA PHE A 67 -10.83 9.00 -5.21
C PHE A 67 -9.82 8.02 -4.59
N ALA A 68 -8.53 8.25 -4.81
CA ALA A 68 -7.48 7.46 -4.16
C ALA A 68 -7.43 7.71 -2.64
N MET A 69 -7.76 8.93 -2.18
CA MET A 69 -7.80 9.28 -0.76
C MET A 69 -8.98 8.59 -0.06
N VAL A 70 -10.13 8.45 -0.74
CA VAL A 70 -11.32 7.75 -0.20
C VAL A 70 -11.01 6.29 0.12
N GLY A 71 -10.26 5.61 -0.75
CA GLY A 71 -9.80 4.24 -0.48
C GLY A 71 -8.98 4.13 0.80
N GLY A 72 -8.09 5.10 1.04
CA GLY A 72 -7.33 5.21 2.30
C GLY A 72 -8.21 5.47 3.52
N CYS A 73 -9.21 6.36 3.40
CA CYS A 73 -10.16 6.65 4.49
C CYS A 73 -11.00 5.42 4.89
N ILE A 74 -11.49 4.65 3.89
CA ILE A 74 -12.25 3.42 4.14
C ILE A 74 -11.35 2.37 4.82
N TRP A 75 -10.13 2.22 4.33
CA TRP A 75 -9.15 1.29 4.91
C TRP A 75 -8.75 1.65 6.35
N ALA A 76 -8.62 2.93 6.67
CA ALA A 76 -8.34 3.40 8.03
C ALA A 76 -9.54 3.24 8.98
N THR A 77 -10.77 3.28 8.47
CA THR A 77 -11.99 3.09 9.28
C THR A 77 -12.30 1.61 9.52
N GLY A 78 -11.83 0.73 8.62
CA GLY A 78 -12.06 -0.71 8.69
C GLY A 78 -11.02 -1.52 9.49
N ASN A 79 -9.88 -0.92 9.88
CA ASN A 79 -8.87 -1.57 10.75
C ASN A 79 -9.15 -1.35 12.23
#